data_AF-A0A7J7K6N3-F1
#
_entry.id   AF-A0A7J7K6N3-F1
#
_cell.length_a   1.000
_cell.length_b   1.000
_cell.length_c   1.000
_cell.angle_alpha   90.00
_cell.angle_beta   90.00
_cell.angle_gamma   90.00
#
_symmetry.space_group_name_H-M   'P 1'
#
loop_
_entity.id
_entity.type
_entity.pdbx_description
1 polymer ?
#
loop_
_entity_poly.entity_id
_entity_poly.type
_entity_poly.pdbx_seq_one_letter_code
_entity_poly.pdbx_strand_id
1 'polypeptide(L)'
;MSRKATNMGADQYVSARRTESVDALAVTKLVSESTEQIFGRLNIVNLIERANLAVTLINQNDEIMGQACFLDYPNIGGVDPGKWEDWLHSSYNKTSSSTSLNTLFLHLFVARGEYSHGAAKEIITTVYTAVPEVHYIYLLVPKSAYPEASLSNIFTPIEADSESAGIDTHVLFACGRDKFVPMLHVRQARVQDHDDLTPIFDRQSNMLTNTYGDFFLAELIEAQDESMHCLVSEIEGTAVGFMSLCTEVNLDLLNKCFDLGPLHGLRKPHPDDLTCPPAEPVVVEEEAAPSKPQSSKSVKSQVSSQAADEKGESKEKEELSIQRKLSEEMLDYMSDVSGSLSTSRASSVIEKPESSMAAVEEPPQPVAEQKQEPRLPKVNNSFMPEFHGESNAFSIQLFCIDEQYEMRSLDLLREAFARLPDKEFAVMTVPHLVPEFPLLQKFLRVTPRITSNLSQELYVFHKMGLTE
;
A
#
# COMPACT_ATOMS: atom_id res chain seq x y z
N MET A 1 8.10 -13.91 -7.03
CA MET A 1 9.26 -14.24 -6.19
C MET A 1 9.61 -15.70 -6.42
N SER A 2 10.80 -16.02 -6.93
CA SER A 2 11.26 -17.41 -6.99
C SER A 2 11.83 -17.81 -5.64
N ARG A 3 11.31 -18.86 -5.01
CA ARG A 3 11.79 -19.33 -3.70
C ARG A 3 12.04 -20.85 -3.73
N LYS A 4 12.96 -21.29 -2.88
CA LYS A 4 13.45 -22.68 -2.82
C LYS A 4 12.43 -23.57 -2.10
N ALA A 5 11.90 -24.59 -2.79
CA ALA A 5 11.20 -25.68 -2.13
C ALA A 5 12.22 -26.76 -1.72
N THR A 6 12.46 -26.94 -0.42
CA THR A 6 13.42 -27.93 0.09
C THR A 6 12.73 -29.19 0.61
N ASN A 7 13.01 -30.35 -0.01
CA ASN A 7 13.42 -31.57 0.71
C ASN A 7 14.02 -32.66 -0.20
N MET A 8 15.15 -33.24 0.23
CA MET A 8 15.78 -34.52 -0.21
C MET A 8 15.63 -34.96 -1.68
N GLY A 9 16.00 -34.07 -2.60
CA GLY A 9 16.06 -34.29 -4.05
C GLY A 9 16.54 -32.98 -4.69
N ALA A 10 17.06 -33.01 -5.93
CA ALA A 10 17.68 -31.84 -6.55
C ALA A 10 16.83 -30.56 -6.40
N ASP A 11 17.43 -29.50 -5.82
CA ASP A 11 16.80 -28.20 -5.59
C ASP A 11 16.18 -27.69 -6.90
N GLN A 12 14.84 -27.70 -6.98
CA GLN A 12 14.12 -27.16 -8.12
C GLN A 12 13.55 -25.79 -7.74
N TYR A 13 13.96 -24.75 -8.46
CA TYR A 13 13.39 -23.42 -8.29
C TYR A 13 11.95 -23.42 -8.78
N VAL A 14 11.05 -23.01 -7.91
CA VAL A 14 9.63 -22.84 -8.23
C VAL A 14 9.24 -21.38 -8.17
N SER A 15 8.30 -21.01 -9.02
CA SER A 15 7.66 -19.69 -9.03
C SER A 15 6.17 -19.86 -8.82
N ALA A 16 5.58 -19.02 -7.97
CA ALA A 16 4.16 -18.98 -7.74
C ALA A 16 3.50 -17.90 -8.61
N ARG A 17 2.37 -18.25 -9.25
CA ARG A 17 1.50 -17.29 -9.94
C ARG A 17 0.02 -17.60 -9.68
N ARG A 18 -0.85 -16.65 -10.00
CA ARG A 18 -2.28 -16.92 -10.08
C ARG A 18 -2.54 -17.99 -11.14
N THR A 19 -3.42 -18.92 -10.81
CA THR A 19 -3.84 -19.98 -11.74
C THR A 19 -4.63 -19.38 -12.89
N GLU A 20 -4.38 -19.86 -14.10
CA GLU A 20 -5.11 -19.48 -15.31
C GLU A 20 -6.03 -20.63 -15.74
N SER A 21 -7.08 -20.33 -16.51
CA SER A 21 -8.00 -21.36 -17.01
C SER A 21 -7.32 -22.41 -17.90
N VAL A 22 -6.22 -22.04 -18.58
CA VAL A 22 -5.40 -22.94 -19.39
C VAL A 22 -4.70 -24.03 -18.56
N ASP A 23 -4.48 -23.80 -17.26
CA ASP A 23 -3.82 -24.74 -16.36
C ASP A 23 -4.72 -25.95 -16.03
N ALA A 24 -6.05 -25.83 -16.23
CA ALA A 24 -7.03 -26.82 -15.81
C ALA A 24 -6.73 -28.24 -16.33
N LEU A 25 -6.26 -28.37 -17.58
CA LEU A 25 -5.91 -29.67 -18.15
C LEU A 25 -4.69 -30.30 -17.48
N ALA A 26 -3.69 -29.50 -17.13
CA ALA A 26 -2.49 -29.97 -16.45
C ALA A 26 -2.79 -30.30 -14.97
N VAL A 27 -3.61 -29.48 -14.30
CA VAL A 27 -4.10 -29.74 -12.94
C VAL A 27 -4.92 -31.03 -12.89
N THR A 28 -5.79 -31.28 -13.89
CA THR A 28 -6.59 -32.52 -13.96
C THR A 28 -5.72 -33.77 -14.03
N LYS A 29 -4.55 -33.70 -14.68
CA LYS A 29 -3.60 -34.82 -14.76
C LYS A 29 -2.89 -35.11 -13.43
N LEU A 30 -2.87 -34.15 -12.50
CA LEU A 30 -2.24 -34.28 -11.18
C LEU A 30 -3.20 -34.79 -10.11
N VAL A 31 -4.51 -34.88 -10.41
CA VAL A 31 -5.49 -35.44 -9.48
C VAL A 31 -5.23 -36.93 -9.29
N SER A 32 -4.98 -37.32 -8.04
CA SER A 32 -4.84 -38.71 -7.62
C SER A 32 -6.10 -39.22 -6.93
N GLU A 33 -6.17 -40.52 -6.68
CA GLU A 33 -7.25 -41.12 -5.88
C GLU A 33 -7.30 -40.54 -4.47
N SER A 34 -6.15 -40.21 -3.86
CA SER A 34 -6.08 -39.54 -2.56
C SER A 34 -6.68 -38.13 -2.60
N THR A 35 -6.51 -37.38 -3.69
CA THR A 35 -7.18 -36.09 -3.89
C THR A 35 -8.69 -36.27 -3.94
N GLU A 36 -9.19 -37.24 -4.71
CA GLU A 36 -10.64 -37.51 -4.82
C GLU A 36 -11.25 -37.96 -3.49
N GLN A 37 -10.50 -38.68 -2.64
CA GLN A 37 -10.97 -39.08 -1.32
C GLN A 37 -11.18 -37.90 -0.36
N ILE A 38 -10.38 -36.84 -0.49
CA ILE A 38 -10.46 -35.65 0.38
C ILE A 38 -11.48 -34.65 -0.17
N PHE A 39 -11.34 -34.29 -1.45
CA PHE A 39 -12.07 -33.18 -2.06
C PHE A 39 -13.28 -33.62 -2.89
N GLY A 40 -13.44 -34.93 -3.11
CA GLY A 40 -14.47 -35.48 -3.99
C GLY A 40 -14.14 -35.32 -5.47
N ARG A 41 -15.12 -35.66 -6.32
CA ARG A 41 -15.01 -35.47 -7.77
C ARG A 41 -15.36 -34.04 -8.13
N LEU A 42 -14.36 -33.28 -8.57
CA LEU A 42 -14.49 -31.86 -8.83
C LEU A 42 -14.41 -31.55 -10.33
N ASN A 43 -15.21 -30.57 -10.76
CA ASN A 43 -14.99 -29.92 -12.06
C ASN A 43 -13.93 -28.83 -11.88
N ILE A 44 -12.68 -29.15 -12.21
CA ILE A 44 -11.52 -28.28 -12.00
C ILE A 44 -11.67 -26.94 -12.73
N VAL A 45 -12.21 -26.93 -13.95
CA VAL A 45 -12.41 -25.69 -14.72
C VAL A 45 -13.33 -24.74 -13.96
N ASN A 46 -14.51 -25.23 -13.56
CA ASN A 46 -15.47 -24.44 -12.80
C ASN A 46 -14.92 -24.01 -11.43
N LEU A 47 -14.08 -24.85 -10.81
CA LEU A 47 -13.47 -24.52 -9.53
C LEU A 47 -12.45 -23.39 -9.66
N ILE A 48 -11.57 -23.43 -10.67
CA ILE A 48 -10.59 -22.39 -10.94
C ILE A 48 -11.29 -21.06 -11.24
N GLU A 49 -12.37 -21.09 -12.04
CA GLU A 49 -13.14 -19.88 -12.39
C GLU A 49 -13.86 -19.24 -11.20
N ARG A 50 -14.28 -20.04 -10.21
CA ARG A 50 -15.01 -19.55 -9.03
C ARG A 50 -14.13 -19.23 -7.83
N ALA A 51 -12.91 -19.74 -7.79
CA ALA A 51 -12.02 -19.58 -6.64
C ALA A 51 -11.76 -18.09 -6.34
N ASN A 52 -11.90 -17.68 -5.08
CA ASN A 52 -11.48 -16.35 -4.63
C ASN A 52 -9.98 -16.15 -4.85
N LEU A 53 -9.21 -17.23 -4.65
CA LEU A 53 -7.80 -17.28 -4.95
C LEU A 53 -7.40 -18.68 -5.42
N ALA A 54 -6.70 -18.76 -6.55
CA ALA A 54 -6.09 -19.99 -7.02
C ALA A 54 -4.62 -19.73 -7.31
N VAL A 55 -3.74 -20.59 -6.78
CA VAL A 55 -2.29 -20.46 -6.89
C VAL A 55 -1.73 -21.69 -7.57
N THR A 56 -0.87 -21.46 -8.56
CA THR A 56 -0.14 -22.50 -9.29
C THR A 56 1.36 -22.30 -9.10
N LEU A 57 2.06 -23.37 -8.77
CA LEU A 57 3.51 -23.43 -8.75
C LEU A 57 4.02 -24.03 -10.05
N ILE A 58 4.93 -23.30 -10.69
CA ILE A 58 5.61 -23.73 -11.91
C ILE A 58 7.11 -23.86 -11.65
N ASN A 59 7.76 -24.78 -12.36
CA ASN A 59 9.22 -24.85 -12.40
C ASN A 59 9.80 -23.95 -13.50
N GLN A 60 11.13 -24.00 -13.69
CA GLN A 60 11.83 -23.23 -14.72
C GLN A 60 11.44 -23.58 -16.17
N ASN A 61 10.78 -24.71 -16.38
CA ASN A 61 10.33 -25.19 -17.69
C ASN A 61 8.81 -24.93 -17.89
N ASP A 62 8.19 -24.07 -17.09
CA ASP A 62 6.75 -23.80 -17.06
C ASP A 62 5.88 -25.04 -16.79
N GLU A 63 6.44 -26.10 -16.19
CA GLU A 63 5.65 -27.26 -15.79
C GLU A 63 4.99 -27.03 -14.43
N ILE A 64 3.73 -27.42 -14.30
CA ILE A 64 2.99 -27.35 -13.03
C ILE A 64 3.52 -28.38 -12.04
N MET A 65 4.06 -27.88 -10.93
CA MET A 65 4.55 -28.68 -9.79
C MET A 65 3.46 -28.90 -8.74
N GLY A 66 2.56 -27.94 -8.57
CA GLY A 66 1.42 -28.05 -7.67
C GLY A 66 0.46 -26.88 -7.82
N GLN A 67 -0.76 -27.07 -7.33
CA GLN A 67 -1.84 -26.10 -7.48
C GLN A 67 -2.81 -26.24 -6.31
N ALA A 68 -3.35 -25.10 -5.86
CA ALA A 68 -4.44 -25.07 -4.89
C ALA A 68 -5.52 -24.03 -5.23
N CYS A 69 -6.77 -24.36 -4.91
CA CYS A 69 -7.92 -23.45 -5.00
C CYS A 69 -8.47 -23.14 -3.61
N PHE A 70 -8.73 -21.86 -3.38
CA PHE A 70 -9.29 -21.34 -2.14
C PHE A 70 -10.61 -20.62 -2.41
N LEU A 71 -11.59 -20.89 -1.57
CA LEU A 71 -12.92 -20.27 -1.60
C LEU A 71 -13.26 -19.69 -0.22
N ASP A 72 -14.18 -18.74 -0.17
CA ASP A 72 -14.64 -18.05 1.04
C ASP A 72 -15.76 -18.78 1.79
N TYR A 73 -16.04 -20.04 1.46
CA TYR A 73 -17.04 -20.89 2.12
C TYR A 73 -16.57 -22.35 2.24
N PRO A 74 -17.08 -23.14 3.20
CA PRO A 74 -16.68 -24.54 3.38
C PRO A 74 -17.25 -25.47 2.30
N ASN A 75 -16.52 -26.52 1.91
CA ASN A 75 -16.91 -27.51 0.90
C ASN A 75 -17.84 -28.63 1.43
N ILE A 76 -18.76 -28.31 2.34
CA ILE A 76 -19.68 -29.28 2.95
C ILE A 76 -21.13 -29.03 2.54
N GLY A 77 -21.88 -30.10 2.37
CA GLY A 77 -23.32 -30.03 2.14
C GLY A 77 -24.08 -29.63 3.41
N GLY A 78 -25.10 -28.79 3.26
CA GLY A 78 -26.00 -28.41 4.36
C GLY A 78 -25.61 -27.15 5.13
N VAL A 79 -24.45 -26.55 4.83
CA VAL A 79 -24.09 -25.21 5.32
C VAL A 79 -24.35 -24.20 4.21
N ASP A 80 -25.06 -23.13 4.56
CA ASP A 80 -25.30 -21.99 3.68
C ASP A 80 -23.99 -21.20 3.53
N PRO A 81 -23.46 -21.01 2.30
CA PRO A 81 -22.27 -20.19 2.07
C PRO A 81 -22.37 -18.76 2.62
N GLY A 82 -23.58 -18.21 2.79
CA GLY A 82 -23.75 -16.88 3.38
C GLY A 82 -23.76 -16.85 4.91
N LYS A 83 -23.80 -18.01 5.59
CA LYS A 83 -23.97 -18.13 7.05
C LYS A 83 -23.05 -19.16 7.67
N TRP A 84 -21.94 -19.46 7.00
CA TRP A 84 -21.00 -20.45 7.49
C TRP A 84 -20.30 -20.00 8.78
N GLU A 85 -20.16 -18.69 9.03
CA GLU A 85 -19.55 -18.15 10.25
C GLU A 85 -20.29 -18.63 11.50
N ASP A 86 -21.62 -18.46 11.53
CA ASP A 86 -22.48 -18.90 12.63
C ASP A 86 -22.32 -20.40 12.89
N TRP A 87 -22.28 -21.18 11.80
CA TRP A 87 -22.04 -22.62 11.87
C TRP A 87 -20.66 -22.92 12.46
N LEU A 88 -19.59 -22.31 11.94
CA LEU A 88 -18.22 -22.57 12.37
C LEU A 88 -18.03 -22.25 13.86
N HIS A 89 -18.52 -21.09 14.31
CA HIS A 89 -18.44 -20.67 15.71
C HIS A 89 -19.26 -21.55 16.64
N SER A 90 -20.44 -22.00 16.21
CA SER A 90 -21.29 -22.91 16.99
C SER A 90 -20.72 -24.34 17.05
N SER A 91 -19.93 -24.71 16.05
CA SER A 91 -19.33 -26.03 15.89
C SER A 91 -17.95 -26.16 16.56
N TYR A 92 -17.19 -25.06 16.62
CA TYR A 92 -15.79 -25.04 17.07
C TYR A 92 -15.47 -23.77 17.86
N ASN A 93 -15.33 -23.84 19.19
CA ASN A 93 -15.07 -22.67 20.05
C ASN A 93 -13.73 -21.98 19.75
N LYS A 94 -12.76 -22.69 19.18
CA LYS A 94 -11.44 -22.13 18.81
C LYS A 94 -11.48 -21.26 17.54
N THR A 95 -12.63 -21.13 16.90
CA THR A 95 -12.78 -20.43 15.62
C THR A 95 -13.48 -19.07 15.74
N SER A 96 -13.76 -18.59 16.94
CA SER A 96 -14.52 -17.34 17.17
C SER A 96 -13.88 -16.06 16.60
N SER A 97 -12.61 -16.12 16.19
CA SER A 97 -11.89 -15.01 15.54
C SER A 97 -11.99 -15.04 14.00
N SER A 98 -12.62 -16.06 13.44
CA SER A 98 -12.71 -16.27 11.99
C SER A 98 -13.93 -15.57 11.41
N THR A 99 -13.72 -14.79 10.36
CA THR A 99 -14.75 -14.03 9.66
C THR A 99 -14.63 -14.28 8.15
N SER A 100 -15.67 -13.93 7.41
CA SER A 100 -15.70 -13.94 5.94
C SER A 100 -14.61 -13.11 5.28
N LEU A 101 -14.06 -12.12 6.01
CA LEU A 101 -12.98 -11.27 5.50
C LEU A 101 -11.58 -11.84 5.76
N ASN A 102 -11.40 -12.66 6.79
CA ASN A 102 -10.08 -13.14 7.23
C ASN A 102 -9.86 -14.65 7.06
N THR A 103 -10.81 -15.35 6.44
CA THR A 103 -10.83 -16.81 6.36
C THR A 103 -11.00 -17.31 4.93
N LEU A 104 -10.19 -18.30 4.54
CA LEU A 104 -10.35 -19.05 3.30
C LEU A 104 -10.43 -20.56 3.58
N PHE A 105 -11.10 -21.28 2.69
CA PHE A 105 -11.21 -22.74 2.71
C PHE A 105 -10.45 -23.32 1.54
N LEU A 106 -9.62 -24.33 1.80
CA LEU A 106 -8.92 -25.10 0.78
C LEU A 106 -9.87 -26.10 0.13
N HIS A 107 -10.21 -25.90 -1.15
CA HIS A 107 -11.14 -26.75 -1.90
C HIS A 107 -10.46 -27.73 -2.84
N LEU A 108 -9.20 -27.49 -3.17
CA LEU A 108 -8.39 -28.41 -3.97
C LEU A 108 -6.93 -28.18 -3.62
N PHE A 109 -6.19 -29.27 -3.47
CA PHE A 109 -4.73 -29.26 -3.48
C PHE A 109 -4.25 -30.46 -4.30
N VAL A 110 -3.41 -30.19 -5.29
CA VAL A 110 -2.71 -31.22 -6.08
C VAL A 110 -1.24 -30.85 -6.20
N ALA A 111 -0.36 -31.83 -6.16
CA ALA A 111 1.06 -31.62 -6.37
C ALA A 111 1.73 -32.89 -6.88
N ARG A 112 2.89 -32.74 -7.53
CA ARG A 112 3.75 -33.89 -7.85
C ARG A 112 4.26 -34.50 -6.55
N GLY A 113 4.13 -35.82 -6.40
CA GLY A 113 4.34 -36.52 -5.13
C GLY A 113 5.67 -36.20 -4.43
N GLU A 114 6.78 -36.14 -5.18
CA GLU A 114 8.12 -35.85 -4.64
C GLU A 114 8.26 -34.42 -4.06
N TYR A 115 7.42 -33.48 -4.50
CA TYR A 115 7.48 -32.07 -4.12
C TYR A 115 6.25 -31.61 -3.33
N SER A 116 5.34 -32.52 -2.99
CA SER A 116 4.02 -32.20 -2.42
C SER A 116 4.11 -31.37 -1.13
N HIS A 117 5.04 -31.69 -0.22
CA HIS A 117 5.20 -30.93 1.03
C HIS A 117 5.73 -29.50 0.79
N GLY A 118 6.78 -29.37 -0.03
CA GLY A 118 7.33 -28.06 -0.39
C GLY A 118 6.32 -27.21 -1.16
N ALA A 119 5.55 -27.83 -2.06
CA ALA A 119 4.49 -27.18 -2.81
C ALA A 119 3.37 -26.65 -1.90
N ALA A 120 2.89 -27.45 -0.95
CA ALA A 120 1.90 -27.01 0.02
C ALA A 120 2.40 -25.82 0.83
N LYS A 121 3.64 -25.89 1.35
CA LYS A 121 4.24 -24.81 2.14
C LYS A 121 4.36 -23.52 1.34
N GLU A 122 4.88 -23.58 0.12
CA GLU A 122 5.08 -22.41 -0.73
C GLU A 122 3.75 -21.79 -1.18
N ILE A 123 2.75 -22.61 -1.52
CA ILE A 123 1.41 -22.12 -1.89
C ILE A 123 0.78 -21.38 -0.71
N ILE A 124 0.75 -21.99 0.48
CA ILE A 124 0.15 -21.36 1.67
C ILE A 124 0.89 -20.08 2.05
N THR A 125 2.23 -20.07 1.95
CA THR A 125 3.04 -18.85 2.13
C THR A 125 2.61 -17.77 1.14
N THR A 126 2.50 -18.13 -0.14
CA THR A 126 2.08 -17.21 -1.21
C THR A 126 0.70 -16.63 -0.96
N VAL A 127 -0.26 -17.44 -0.50
CA VAL A 127 -1.62 -16.97 -0.17
C VAL A 127 -1.57 -15.93 0.94
N TYR A 128 -0.90 -16.21 2.05
CA TYR A 128 -0.78 -15.27 3.16
C TYR A 128 -0.01 -14.00 2.78
N THR A 129 1.03 -14.10 1.95
CA THR A 129 1.74 -12.92 1.45
C THR A 129 0.87 -12.09 0.50
N ALA A 130 0.11 -12.74 -0.39
CA ALA A 130 -0.70 -12.04 -1.39
C ALA A 130 -1.96 -11.37 -0.81
N VAL A 131 -2.53 -11.94 0.25
CA VAL A 131 -3.72 -11.39 0.93
C VAL A 131 -3.41 -11.23 2.43
N PRO A 132 -2.91 -10.05 2.85
CA PRO A 132 -2.59 -9.77 4.25
C PRO A 132 -3.75 -9.94 5.22
N GLU A 133 -4.98 -9.68 4.74
CA GLU A 133 -6.21 -9.74 5.52
C GLU A 133 -6.59 -11.18 5.91
N VAL A 134 -6.11 -12.20 5.19
CA VAL A 134 -6.39 -13.61 5.51
C VAL A 134 -5.49 -14.06 6.66
N HIS A 135 -6.12 -14.52 7.74
CA HIS A 135 -5.47 -15.01 8.96
C HIS A 135 -5.60 -16.52 9.12
N TYR A 136 -6.66 -17.11 8.58
CA TYR A 136 -6.97 -18.52 8.72
C TYR A 136 -7.23 -19.18 7.37
N ILE A 137 -6.63 -20.35 7.17
CA ILE A 137 -7.00 -21.26 6.08
C ILE A 137 -7.50 -22.55 6.69
N TYR A 138 -8.73 -22.93 6.35
CA TYR A 138 -9.36 -24.16 6.81
C TYR A 138 -9.36 -25.23 5.73
N LEU A 139 -9.25 -26.49 6.18
CA LEU A 139 -9.38 -27.68 5.37
C LEU A 139 -10.37 -28.62 6.04
N LEU A 140 -11.44 -28.97 5.33
CA LEU A 140 -12.40 -29.97 5.78
C LEU A 140 -12.08 -31.29 5.09
N VAL A 141 -11.86 -32.33 5.90
CA VAL A 141 -11.56 -33.68 5.39
C VAL A 141 -12.65 -34.64 5.85
N PRO A 142 -13.24 -35.45 4.96
CA PRO A 142 -14.19 -36.49 5.35
C PRO A 142 -13.59 -37.45 6.38
N LYS A 143 -14.35 -37.90 7.39
CA LYS A 143 -13.87 -38.87 8.41
C LYS A 143 -13.41 -40.21 7.83
N SER A 144 -13.80 -40.52 6.59
CA SER A 144 -13.33 -41.69 5.84
C SER A 144 -11.92 -41.53 5.27
N ALA A 145 -11.36 -40.33 5.30
CA ALA A 145 -10.06 -39.99 4.73
C ALA A 145 -9.19 -39.26 5.76
N TYR A 146 -7.90 -39.17 5.46
CA TYR A 146 -6.95 -38.37 6.24
C TYR A 146 -6.10 -37.54 5.28
N PRO A 147 -5.76 -36.27 5.61
CA PRO A 147 -4.90 -35.47 4.75
C PRO A 147 -3.57 -36.17 4.48
N GLU A 148 -3.03 -36.01 3.28
CA GLU A 148 -1.68 -36.47 2.97
C GLU A 148 -0.64 -35.83 3.90
N ALA A 149 0.52 -36.47 4.07
CA ALA A 149 1.59 -36.00 4.95
C ALA A 149 1.98 -34.53 4.70
N SER A 150 1.91 -34.08 3.45
CA SER A 150 2.15 -32.70 3.04
C SER A 150 1.22 -31.71 3.73
N LEU A 151 -0.07 -32.02 3.79
CA LEU A 151 -1.10 -31.18 4.41
C LEU A 151 -1.17 -31.40 5.92
N SER A 152 -1.06 -32.64 6.40
CA SER A 152 -1.13 -32.94 7.85
C SER A 152 0.00 -32.31 8.66
N ASN A 153 1.16 -32.05 8.04
CA ASN A 153 2.27 -31.36 8.69
C ASN A 153 2.05 -29.84 8.82
N ILE A 154 1.18 -29.27 7.98
CA ILE A 154 0.90 -27.82 7.92
C ILE A 154 -0.37 -27.48 8.69
N PHE A 155 -1.40 -28.30 8.52
CA PHE A 155 -2.73 -28.13 9.05
C PHE A 155 -2.88 -28.90 10.37
N THR A 156 -3.32 -28.20 11.41
CA THR A 156 -3.58 -28.78 12.74
C THR A 156 -5.08 -29.07 12.90
N PRO A 157 -5.46 -30.27 13.36
CA PRO A 157 -6.87 -30.60 13.57
C PRO A 157 -7.48 -29.74 14.68
N ILE A 158 -8.72 -29.30 14.47
CA ILE A 158 -9.54 -28.63 15.49
C ILE A 158 -10.59 -29.63 15.98
N GLU A 159 -10.64 -29.82 17.30
CA GLU A 159 -11.66 -30.63 17.95
C GLU A 159 -13.02 -29.92 17.90
N ALA A 160 -14.07 -30.64 17.53
CA ALA A 160 -15.44 -30.14 17.55
C ALA A 160 -15.98 -30.17 18.99
N ASP A 161 -16.64 -29.09 19.39
CA ASP A 161 -17.22 -28.96 20.74
C ASP A 161 -18.69 -29.40 20.80
N SER A 162 -19.36 -29.43 19.65
CA SER A 162 -20.81 -29.68 19.52
C SER A 162 -21.09 -30.78 18.49
N GLU A 163 -22.15 -31.57 18.66
CA GLU A 163 -22.70 -32.46 17.61
C GLU A 163 -23.66 -31.68 16.68
N SER A 164 -23.22 -30.54 16.12
CA SER A 164 -24.03 -29.80 15.14
C SER A 164 -24.07 -30.53 13.79
N ALA A 165 -25.21 -30.42 13.10
CA ALA A 165 -25.46 -31.05 11.81
C ALA A 165 -24.38 -30.66 10.78
N GLY A 166 -23.59 -31.64 10.34
CA GLY A 166 -22.45 -31.46 9.41
C GLY A 166 -21.12 -31.99 9.96
N ILE A 167 -20.92 -31.95 11.28
CA ILE A 167 -19.70 -32.40 11.97
C ILE A 167 -19.55 -33.93 11.95
N ASP A 168 -20.65 -34.66 11.79
CA ASP A 168 -20.60 -36.12 11.78
C ASP A 168 -19.81 -36.70 10.62
N THR A 169 -19.62 -35.95 9.55
CA THR A 169 -19.01 -36.46 8.32
C THR A 169 -17.59 -35.95 8.07
N HIS A 170 -17.18 -34.82 8.65
CA HIS A 170 -15.88 -34.18 8.35
C HIS A 170 -15.13 -33.79 9.63
N VAL A 171 -13.80 -33.69 9.50
CA VAL A 171 -12.89 -33.14 10.50
C VAL A 171 -12.33 -31.82 9.96
N LEU A 172 -12.37 -30.79 10.79
CA LEU A 172 -11.82 -29.48 10.46
C LEU A 172 -10.34 -29.43 10.82
N PHE A 173 -9.52 -29.00 9.89
CA PHE A 173 -8.13 -28.67 10.13
C PHE A 173 -7.88 -27.19 9.83
N ALA A 174 -6.99 -26.59 10.60
CA ALA A 174 -6.67 -25.18 10.51
C ALA A 174 -5.18 -24.96 10.28
N CYS A 175 -4.89 -23.99 9.43
CA CYS A 175 -3.58 -23.45 9.21
C CYS A 175 -3.63 -21.97 9.61
N GLY A 176 -2.80 -21.57 10.57
CA GLY A 176 -2.67 -20.18 10.99
C GLY A 176 -1.58 -19.46 10.21
N ARG A 177 -1.75 -18.16 10.00
CA ARG A 177 -0.79 -17.28 9.31
C ARG A 177 0.58 -17.21 9.99
N ASP A 178 0.62 -17.27 11.32
CA ASP A 178 1.81 -17.13 12.17
C ASP A 178 2.94 -18.11 11.81
N LYS A 179 2.59 -19.29 11.29
CA LYS A 179 3.55 -20.31 10.86
C LYS A 179 4.26 -19.99 9.53
N PHE A 180 3.70 -19.06 8.76
CA PHE A 180 4.11 -18.79 7.37
C PHE A 180 4.60 -17.36 7.17
N VAL A 181 4.02 -16.41 7.90
CA VAL A 181 4.38 -15.01 7.85
C VAL A 181 4.65 -14.55 9.28
N PRO A 182 5.92 -14.28 9.66
CA PRO A 182 6.24 -13.84 11.01
C PRO A 182 5.53 -12.51 11.31
N MET A 183 5.11 -12.32 12.56
CA MET A 183 4.71 -10.99 13.02
C MET A 183 5.95 -10.13 13.21
N LEU A 184 5.97 -8.97 12.57
CA LEU A 184 7.03 -7.98 12.77
C LEU A 184 6.85 -7.35 14.15
N HIS A 185 7.89 -7.40 14.97
CA HIS A 185 7.90 -6.63 16.21
C HIS A 185 8.41 -5.22 15.89
N VAL A 186 7.57 -4.21 16.09
CA VAL A 186 7.98 -2.83 15.87
C VAL A 186 8.41 -2.20 17.19
N ARG A 187 9.57 -1.54 17.17
CA ARG A 187 10.13 -0.81 18.30
C ARG A 187 10.83 0.46 17.85
N GLN A 188 11.33 1.22 18.82
CA GLN A 188 12.19 2.37 18.52
C GLN A 188 13.51 1.90 17.92
N ALA A 189 13.98 2.62 16.90
CA ALA A 189 15.27 2.43 16.28
C ALA A 189 16.40 2.73 17.28
N ARG A 190 17.47 1.93 17.22
CA ARG A 190 18.71 2.07 17.99
C ARG A 190 19.86 2.20 16.99
N VAL A 191 20.93 2.87 17.38
CA VAL A 191 22.10 3.06 16.51
C VAL A 191 22.69 1.73 16.01
N GLN A 192 22.56 0.66 16.79
CA GLN A 192 22.98 -0.70 16.39
C GLN A 192 22.21 -1.28 15.19
N ASP A 193 20.99 -0.81 14.93
CA ASP A 193 20.15 -1.28 13.82
C ASP A 193 20.70 -0.81 12.45
N HIS A 194 21.64 0.14 12.45
CA HIS A 194 22.30 0.65 11.26
C HIS A 194 22.86 -0.46 10.36
N ASP A 195 23.58 -1.42 10.95
CA ASP A 195 24.31 -2.45 10.21
C ASP A 195 23.35 -3.43 9.52
N ASP A 196 22.19 -3.68 10.13
CA ASP A 196 21.14 -4.55 9.58
C ASP A 196 20.36 -3.83 8.46
N LEU A 197 20.15 -2.52 8.58
CA LEU A 197 19.35 -1.72 7.65
C LEU A 197 20.12 -1.27 6.41
N THR A 198 21.43 -1.06 6.51
CA THR A 198 22.28 -0.58 5.40
C THR A 198 22.15 -1.48 4.15
N PRO A 199 22.26 -2.82 4.26
CA PRO A 199 22.07 -3.71 3.11
C PRO A 199 20.67 -3.66 2.49
N ILE A 200 19.64 -3.31 3.27
CA ILE A 200 18.26 -3.18 2.78
C ILE A 200 18.15 -1.89 1.95
N PHE A 201 18.73 -0.80 2.44
CA PHE A 201 18.78 0.46 1.69
C PHE A 201 19.59 0.32 0.41
N ASP A 202 20.79 -0.26 0.44
CA ASP A 202 21.64 -0.40 -0.75
C ASP A 202 20.99 -1.23 -1.87
N ARG A 203 20.18 -2.25 -1.50
CA ARG A 203 19.39 -3.03 -2.47
C ARG A 203 18.31 -2.20 -3.16
N GLN A 204 17.70 -1.25 -2.44
CA GLN A 204 16.61 -0.41 -2.94
C GLN A 204 17.13 0.84 -3.65
N SER A 205 18.18 1.48 -3.12
CA SER A 205 18.96 2.50 -3.79
C SER A 205 20.33 2.69 -3.11
N ASN A 206 21.40 2.75 -3.90
CA ASN A 206 22.72 3.16 -3.40
C ASN A 206 22.83 4.70 -3.28
N MET A 207 21.74 5.46 -3.47
CA MET A 207 21.84 6.91 -3.54
C MET A 207 22.01 7.53 -2.15
N LEU A 208 21.38 6.97 -1.12
CA LEU A 208 21.50 7.49 0.25
C LEU A 208 22.93 7.44 0.75
N THR A 209 23.60 6.29 0.57
CA THR A 209 25.02 6.10 0.94
C THR A 209 25.93 6.99 0.10
N ASN A 210 25.64 7.17 -1.20
CA ASN A 210 26.45 8.05 -2.06
C ASN A 210 26.29 9.55 -1.76
N THR A 211 25.09 10.00 -1.37
CA THR A 211 24.78 11.42 -1.16
C THR A 211 25.08 11.87 0.27
N TYR A 212 24.74 11.05 1.27
CA TYR A 212 24.82 11.40 2.69
C TYR A 212 25.89 10.62 3.46
N GLY A 213 26.57 9.69 2.80
CA GLY A 213 27.65 8.90 3.37
C GLY A 213 27.17 7.67 4.14
N ASP A 214 28.14 6.83 4.50
CA ASP A 214 27.93 5.52 5.11
C ASP A 214 27.34 5.57 6.53
N PHE A 215 27.25 6.75 7.16
CA PHE A 215 26.78 6.92 8.55
C PHE A 215 25.47 7.70 8.66
N PHE A 216 24.86 8.11 7.54
CA PHE A 216 23.64 8.92 7.52
C PHE A 216 22.53 8.35 8.39
N LEU A 217 22.28 7.04 8.28
CA LEU A 217 21.21 6.39 9.02
C LEU A 217 21.50 6.35 10.53
N ALA A 218 22.78 6.22 10.93
CA ALA A 218 23.17 6.27 12.34
C ALA A 218 22.96 7.67 12.92
N GLU A 219 23.34 8.72 12.19
CA GLU A 219 23.10 10.12 12.58
C GLU A 219 21.61 10.44 12.68
N LEU A 220 20.80 9.97 11.72
CA LEU A 220 19.35 10.13 11.73
C LEU A 220 18.71 9.42 12.94
N ILE A 221 19.19 8.23 13.30
CA ILE A 221 18.72 7.49 14.47
C ILE A 221 19.19 8.16 15.77
N GLU A 222 20.39 8.72 15.81
CA GLU A 222 20.93 9.41 16.99
C GLU A 222 20.22 10.74 17.26
N ALA A 223 19.82 11.46 16.21
CA ALA A 223 19.16 12.76 16.28
C ALA A 223 17.65 12.71 16.63
N GLN A 224 17.12 11.55 17.04
CA GLN A 224 15.72 11.41 17.44
C GLN A 224 15.36 12.34 18.62
N ASP A 225 14.22 13.01 18.54
CA ASP A 225 13.72 13.96 19.54
C ASP A 225 12.18 13.89 19.67
N GLU A 226 11.55 14.88 20.29
CA GLU A 226 10.09 14.95 20.45
C GLU A 226 9.34 15.16 19.12
N SER A 227 10.04 15.65 18.08
CA SER A 227 9.48 15.94 16.76
C SER A 227 9.78 14.82 15.75
N MET A 228 10.95 14.21 15.84
CA MET A 228 11.47 13.21 14.92
C MET A 228 11.66 11.87 15.60
N HIS A 229 10.93 10.86 15.13
CA HIS A 229 10.95 9.52 15.70
C HIS A 229 11.35 8.49 14.65
N CYS A 230 12.19 7.53 15.01
CA CYS A 230 12.60 6.45 14.12
C CYS A 230 12.10 5.10 14.66
N LEU A 231 11.45 4.34 13.81
CA LEU A 231 10.90 3.02 14.09
C LEU A 231 11.63 1.96 13.29
N VAL A 232 11.79 0.79 13.90
CA VAL A 232 12.34 -0.40 13.28
C VAL A 232 11.39 -1.56 13.49
N SER A 233 11.15 -2.32 12.43
CA SER A 233 10.52 -3.64 12.51
C SER A 233 11.61 -4.71 12.58
N GLU A 234 11.60 -5.56 13.60
CA GLU A 234 12.56 -6.64 13.80
C GLU A 234 11.92 -8.03 13.81
N ILE A 235 12.71 -9.02 13.39
CA ILE A 235 12.41 -10.45 13.51
C ILE A 235 13.62 -11.11 14.18
N GLU A 236 13.39 -11.82 15.29
CA GLU A 236 14.44 -12.56 16.01
C GLU A 236 15.67 -11.71 16.39
N GLY A 237 15.48 -10.39 16.56
CA GLY A 237 16.53 -9.43 16.92
C GLY A 237 17.28 -8.79 15.74
N THR A 238 16.91 -9.10 14.50
CA THR A 238 17.45 -8.45 13.29
C THR A 238 16.47 -7.42 12.74
N ALA A 239 16.95 -6.20 12.47
CA ALA A 239 16.14 -5.16 11.85
C ALA A 239 15.85 -5.49 10.38
N VAL A 240 14.58 -5.51 10.00
CA VAL A 240 14.13 -5.83 8.62
C VAL A 240 13.36 -4.70 7.96
N GLY A 241 13.16 -3.58 8.65
CA GLY A 241 12.52 -2.40 8.10
C GLY A 241 12.64 -1.20 9.02
N PHE A 242 12.52 -0.01 8.43
CA PHE A 242 12.76 1.28 9.04
C PHE A 242 11.72 2.31 8.60
N MET A 243 11.29 3.16 9.53
CA MET A 243 10.39 4.28 9.25
C MET A 243 10.79 5.49 10.09
N SER A 244 11.11 6.61 9.44
CA SER A 244 11.34 7.90 10.09
C SER A 244 10.10 8.78 9.99
N LEU A 245 9.71 9.35 11.12
CA LEU A 245 8.51 10.15 11.32
C LEU A 245 8.90 11.56 11.76
N CYS A 246 8.17 12.57 11.29
CA CYS A 246 8.31 13.95 11.74
C CYS A 246 6.94 14.58 12.00
N THR A 247 6.74 15.20 13.16
CA THR A 247 5.48 15.87 13.52
C THR A 247 5.40 17.30 12.98
N GLU A 248 6.53 17.90 12.61
CA GLU A 248 6.60 19.24 12.03
C GLU A 248 6.34 19.22 10.51
N VAL A 249 5.05 19.21 10.15
CA VAL A 249 4.63 19.25 8.74
C VAL A 249 4.29 20.69 8.33
N ASN A 250 4.82 21.15 7.19
CA ASN A 250 4.46 22.45 6.61
C ASN A 250 3.07 22.39 5.95
N LEU A 251 2.02 22.42 6.79
CA LEU A 251 0.63 22.34 6.34
C LEU A 251 0.23 23.51 5.44
N ASP A 252 0.83 24.68 5.62
CA ASP A 252 0.49 25.87 4.81
C ASP A 252 0.98 25.71 3.37
N LEU A 253 2.15 25.11 3.16
CA LEU A 253 2.64 24.76 1.83
C LEU A 253 1.75 23.67 1.21
N LEU A 254 1.43 22.61 1.98
CA LEU A 254 0.60 21.52 1.47
C LEU A 254 -0.80 22.00 1.07
N ASN A 255 -1.45 22.86 1.85
CA ASN A 255 -2.77 23.42 1.52
C ASN A 255 -2.76 24.33 0.29
N LYS A 256 -1.64 25.02 0.01
CA LYS A 256 -1.44 25.83 -1.20
C LYS A 256 -1.22 24.96 -2.45
N CYS A 257 -0.57 23.81 -2.30
CA CYS A 257 -0.18 22.95 -3.41
C CYS A 257 -1.18 21.81 -3.69
N PHE A 258 -1.97 21.37 -2.70
CA PHE A 258 -2.85 20.22 -2.81
C PHE A 258 -4.27 20.52 -2.33
N ASP A 259 -5.25 19.80 -2.88
CA ASP A 259 -6.65 19.95 -2.47
C ASP A 259 -6.95 19.14 -1.21
N LEU A 260 -6.60 19.70 -0.06
CA LEU A 260 -6.82 19.12 1.27
C LEU A 260 -8.15 19.54 1.90
N GLY A 261 -9.03 20.23 1.17
CA GLY A 261 -10.34 20.66 1.66
C GLY A 261 -11.17 19.52 2.28
N PRO A 262 -11.31 18.36 1.62
CA PRO A 262 -12.03 17.20 2.16
C PRO A 262 -11.44 16.61 3.45
N LEU A 263 -10.16 16.89 3.72
CA LEU A 263 -9.41 16.41 4.89
C LEU A 263 -9.17 17.52 5.92
N HIS A 264 -9.97 18.59 5.85
CA HIS A 264 -9.89 19.75 6.74
C HIS A 264 -8.48 20.37 6.82
N GLY A 265 -7.76 20.35 5.70
CA GLY A 265 -6.39 20.87 5.62
C GLY A 265 -5.37 20.12 6.47
N LEU A 266 -5.69 18.90 6.92
CA LEU A 266 -4.91 18.10 7.89
C LEU A 266 -4.75 18.80 9.25
N ARG A 267 -5.70 19.66 9.60
CA ARG A 267 -5.78 20.37 10.89
C ARG A 267 -7.01 19.92 11.67
N LYS A 268 -6.97 20.11 12.98
CA LYS A 268 -8.16 19.93 13.82
C LYS A 268 -9.18 21.04 13.52
N PRO A 269 -10.49 20.81 13.65
CA PRO A 269 -11.48 21.86 13.47
C PRO A 269 -11.30 23.01 14.48
N HIS A 270 -11.44 24.25 14.02
CA HIS A 270 -11.32 25.47 14.81
C HIS A 270 -12.47 26.44 14.50
N PRO A 271 -12.99 27.21 15.47
CA PRO A 271 -14.10 28.15 15.26
C PRO A 271 -13.84 29.23 14.19
N ASP A 272 -12.58 29.60 14.00
CA ASP A 272 -12.16 30.62 13.03
C ASP A 272 -11.91 30.06 11.62
N ASP A 273 -12.21 28.79 11.37
CA ASP A 273 -12.01 28.17 10.05
C ASP A 273 -12.92 28.79 8.99
N LEU A 274 -12.32 29.18 7.87
CA LEU A 274 -13.03 29.71 6.72
C LEU A 274 -13.14 28.61 5.66
N THR A 275 -14.15 27.76 5.79
CA THR A 275 -14.36 26.60 4.90
C THR A 275 -15.36 26.85 3.78
N CYS A 276 -16.17 27.92 3.88
CA CYS A 276 -17.17 28.29 2.90
C CYS A 276 -16.80 29.60 2.18
N PRO A 277 -16.95 29.68 0.86
CA PRO A 277 -16.77 30.94 0.14
C PRO A 277 -17.71 32.01 0.72
N PRO A 278 -17.23 33.26 0.88
CA PRO A 278 -18.08 34.37 1.27
C PRO A 278 -19.28 34.44 0.33
N ALA A 279 -20.50 34.54 0.87
CA ALA A 279 -21.69 34.72 0.05
C ALA A 279 -21.48 35.95 -0.85
N GLU A 280 -21.63 35.77 -2.16
CA GLU A 280 -21.52 36.88 -3.10
C GLU A 280 -22.51 37.99 -2.68
N PRO A 281 -22.08 39.26 -2.57
CA PRO A 281 -23.00 40.33 -2.28
C PRO A 281 -24.03 40.41 -3.40
N VAL A 282 -25.31 40.23 -3.06
CA VAL A 282 -26.43 40.49 -3.96
C VAL A 282 -26.33 41.95 -4.40
N VAL A 283 -25.95 42.16 -5.67
CA VAL A 283 -25.86 43.49 -6.27
C VAL A 283 -27.29 44.02 -6.40
N VAL A 284 -27.69 44.93 -5.52
CA VAL A 284 -28.88 45.75 -5.75
C VAL A 284 -28.49 46.80 -6.79
N GLU A 285 -29.08 46.70 -7.98
CA GLU A 285 -28.93 47.70 -9.04
C GLU A 285 -29.57 49.02 -8.59
N GLU A 286 -28.76 50.02 -8.26
CA GLU A 286 -29.21 51.41 -8.05
C GLU A 286 -28.78 52.28 -9.25
N GLU A 287 -29.76 52.96 -9.85
CA GLU A 287 -29.64 53.78 -11.06
C GLU A 287 -28.62 54.93 -10.95
N ALA A 288 -27.94 55.21 -12.07
CA ALA A 288 -26.98 56.30 -12.28
C ALA A 288 -27.64 57.69 -12.15
N ALA A 289 -27.03 58.74 -11.58
CA ALA A 289 -25.95 59.62 -12.11
C ALA A 289 -25.99 60.98 -11.31
N PRO A 290 -25.14 62.02 -11.55
CA PRO A 290 -23.70 62.09 -11.81
C PRO A 290 -22.92 63.16 -10.97
N SER A 291 -21.59 63.12 -11.12
CA SER A 291 -20.60 64.24 -11.14
C SER A 291 -19.62 64.46 -9.95
N LYS A 292 -18.34 64.51 -10.35
CA LYS A 292 -17.04 64.78 -9.65
C LYS A 292 -16.90 66.28 -9.26
N PRO A 293 -15.94 66.74 -8.39
CA PRO A 293 -14.50 66.45 -8.51
C PRO A 293 -13.60 66.39 -7.24
N GLN A 294 -12.48 65.67 -7.44
CA GLN A 294 -11.11 65.76 -6.90
C GLN A 294 -10.79 66.61 -5.66
N SER A 295 -10.09 66.00 -4.69
CA SER A 295 -8.88 66.61 -4.11
C SER A 295 -7.90 65.56 -3.56
N SER A 296 -6.65 65.74 -3.96
CA SER A 296 -5.42 65.12 -3.48
C SER A 296 -5.18 65.24 -1.97
N LYS A 297 -4.51 64.24 -1.37
CA LYS A 297 -3.34 64.49 -0.50
C LYS A 297 -2.54 63.21 -0.23
N SER A 298 -1.27 63.26 -0.62
CA SER A 298 -0.18 62.40 -0.17
C SER A 298 0.14 62.66 1.31
N VAL A 299 0.53 61.60 2.04
CA VAL A 299 1.51 61.72 3.14
C VAL A 299 2.45 60.52 3.10
N LYS A 300 3.75 60.82 3.01
CA LYS A 300 4.90 59.94 3.26
C LYS A 300 5.36 60.12 4.71
N SER A 301 5.85 59.06 5.33
CA SER A 301 6.92 59.04 6.35
C SER A 301 7.30 57.56 6.59
N GLN A 302 8.39 56.99 6.06
CA GLN A 302 9.81 57.08 6.47
C GLN A 302 10.04 56.82 7.98
N VAL A 303 10.61 55.64 8.36
CA VAL A 303 12.04 55.34 8.71
C VAL A 303 12.33 55.76 10.17
N SER A 304 12.95 55.01 11.12
CA SER A 304 14.01 54.00 11.10
C SER A 304 14.11 53.27 12.45
N SER A 305 14.70 52.07 12.42
CA SER A 305 15.61 51.39 13.37
C SER A 305 15.89 51.99 14.77
N GLN A 306 16.01 51.13 15.79
CA GLN A 306 17.32 50.71 16.34
C GLN A 306 17.20 49.52 17.31
N ALA A 307 18.29 48.77 17.36
CA ALA A 307 18.51 47.48 18.00
C ALA A 307 18.90 47.56 19.49
N ALA A 308 18.75 46.44 20.19
CA ALA A 308 19.61 46.05 21.31
C ALA A 308 19.70 44.51 21.39
N ASP A 309 20.94 44.05 21.57
CA ASP A 309 21.40 42.66 21.77
C ASP A 309 20.69 41.91 22.89
N GLU A 310 20.55 40.59 22.75
CA GLU A 310 21.01 39.66 23.79
C GLU A 310 21.32 38.27 23.23
N LYS A 311 22.43 37.70 23.74
CA LYS A 311 23.10 36.46 23.33
C LYS A 311 22.38 35.22 23.87
N GLY A 312 22.26 34.19 23.03
CA GLY A 312 21.96 32.83 23.50
C GLY A 312 21.43 31.86 22.46
N GLU A 313 22.04 31.73 21.28
CA GLU A 313 21.57 30.77 20.27
C GLU A 313 22.75 30.19 19.49
N SER A 314 23.24 29.01 19.86
CA SER A 314 24.23 28.29 19.05
C SER A 314 24.08 26.76 19.09
N LYS A 315 22.93 26.24 19.56
CA LYS A 315 22.60 24.80 19.43
C LYS A 315 21.27 24.57 18.72
N GLU A 316 20.20 25.28 19.10
CA GLU A 316 18.90 25.20 18.39
C GLU A 316 18.97 25.60 16.91
N LYS A 317 19.84 26.54 16.55
CA LYS A 317 20.03 26.95 15.14
C LYS A 317 20.72 25.89 14.29
N GLU A 318 21.52 25.02 14.90
CA GLU A 318 22.23 23.95 14.20
C GLU A 318 21.26 22.77 13.97
N GLU A 319 20.49 22.38 14.98
CA GLU A 319 19.42 21.36 14.90
C GLU A 319 18.31 21.73 13.90
N LEU A 320 17.79 22.97 13.95
CA LEU A 320 16.81 23.50 12.99
C LEU A 320 17.37 23.65 11.56
N SER A 321 18.70 23.73 11.40
CA SER A 321 19.34 23.77 10.08
C SER A 321 19.52 22.38 9.48
N ILE A 322 19.79 21.40 10.33
CA ILE A 322 19.86 19.99 9.98
C ILE A 322 18.47 19.52 9.54
N GLN A 323 17.42 19.79 10.32
CA GLN A 323 16.03 19.42 9.98
C GLN A 323 15.51 20.06 8.67
N ARG A 324 15.83 21.34 8.40
CA ARG A 324 15.46 22.00 7.13
C ARG A 324 16.24 21.44 5.94
N LYS A 325 17.52 21.13 6.10
CA LYS A 325 18.30 20.48 5.04
C LYS A 325 17.85 19.04 4.80
N LEU A 326 17.56 18.28 5.85
CA LEU A 326 17.01 16.93 5.75
C LEU A 326 15.67 16.91 5.00
N SER A 327 14.78 17.88 5.24
CA SER A 327 13.50 17.96 4.50
C SER A 327 13.66 18.44 3.06
N GLU A 328 14.52 19.44 2.78
CA GLU A 328 14.76 19.93 1.41
C GLU A 328 15.58 18.96 0.54
N GLU A 329 16.55 18.24 1.12
CA GLU A 329 17.44 17.35 0.38
C GLU A 329 16.84 15.92 0.25
N MET A 330 16.04 15.43 1.21
CA MET A 330 15.28 14.17 1.07
C MET A 330 14.16 14.27 0.01
N LEU A 331 13.65 15.49 -0.25
CA LEU A 331 12.75 15.75 -1.39
C LEU A 331 13.46 15.56 -2.74
N ASP A 332 14.77 15.75 -2.81
CA ASP A 332 15.62 15.50 -3.98
C ASP A 332 15.97 14.01 -4.10
N TYR A 333 16.21 13.33 -2.96
CA TYR A 333 16.43 11.88 -2.90
C TYR A 333 15.34 11.09 -3.63
N MET A 334 14.07 11.39 -3.39
CA MET A 334 13.03 10.61 -4.04
C MET A 334 12.96 10.93 -5.56
N SER A 335 13.25 12.16 -5.97
CA SER A 335 13.24 12.60 -7.38
C SER A 335 14.22 11.78 -8.24
N ASP A 336 15.40 11.47 -7.71
CA ASP A 336 16.47 10.81 -8.44
C ASP A 336 16.40 9.27 -8.43
N VAL A 337 15.69 8.64 -7.48
CA VAL A 337 15.47 7.16 -7.44
C VAL A 337 14.71 6.69 -8.69
N SER A 338 13.88 7.57 -9.26
CA SER A 338 13.19 7.34 -10.53
C SER A 338 14.09 7.02 -11.72
N GLY A 339 15.33 7.53 -11.76
CA GLY A 339 16.18 7.43 -12.94
C GLY A 339 16.78 6.03 -13.15
N SER A 340 16.80 5.19 -12.11
CA SER A 340 17.53 3.93 -12.11
C SER A 340 16.68 2.68 -12.36
N LEU A 341 15.36 2.78 -12.36
CA LEU A 341 14.46 1.62 -12.54
C LEU A 341 14.06 1.34 -13.99
N SER A 342 14.78 1.90 -14.97
CA SER A 342 14.53 1.67 -16.39
C SER A 342 15.76 1.11 -17.12
N THR A 343 16.09 -0.16 -16.90
CA THR A 343 16.68 -1.06 -17.91
C THR A 343 16.41 -2.51 -17.48
N SER A 344 15.58 -3.28 -18.17
CA SER A 344 16.02 -4.07 -19.33
C SER A 344 14.86 -4.88 -19.92
N ARG A 345 14.53 -4.67 -21.21
CA ARG A 345 14.66 -5.68 -22.29
C ARG A 345 13.99 -5.25 -23.60
N ALA A 346 14.82 -5.38 -24.64
CA ALA A 346 14.53 -5.69 -26.05
C ALA A 346 14.09 -4.56 -27.00
N SER A 347 15.10 -4.06 -27.71
CA SER A 347 15.09 -3.35 -28.97
C SER A 347 14.35 -4.12 -30.09
N SER A 348 13.59 -3.40 -30.93
CA SER A 348 13.45 -3.78 -32.33
C SER A 348 13.53 -2.53 -33.21
N VAL A 349 14.43 -2.63 -34.19
CA VAL A 349 14.82 -1.64 -35.19
C VAL A 349 13.81 -1.68 -36.32
N ILE A 350 13.24 -0.54 -36.74
CA ILE A 350 12.60 -0.40 -38.05
C ILE A 350 12.99 0.95 -38.67
N GLU A 351 13.65 0.84 -39.83
CA GLU A 351 14.10 1.90 -40.71
C GLU A 351 12.93 2.59 -41.46
N LYS A 352 13.09 3.88 -41.75
CA LYS A 352 12.25 4.62 -42.70
C LYS A 352 12.56 4.20 -44.14
N PRO A 353 11.58 4.33 -45.05
CA PRO A 353 11.86 5.02 -46.32
C PRO A 353 10.79 6.01 -46.78
N GLU A 354 11.20 6.87 -47.70
CA GLU A 354 10.48 8.02 -48.28
C GLU A 354 9.57 7.69 -49.48
N SER A 355 8.57 8.57 -49.70
CA SER A 355 8.03 9.11 -50.98
C SER A 355 7.37 8.19 -52.05
N SER A 356 6.12 8.50 -52.44
CA SER A 356 5.78 9.07 -53.77
C SER A 356 4.27 9.31 -53.99
N MET A 357 3.97 10.18 -54.95
CA MET A 357 2.74 10.93 -55.24
C MET A 357 1.64 10.16 -55.98
N ALA A 358 0.38 10.60 -55.85
CA ALA A 358 -0.53 10.89 -56.99
C ALA A 358 -1.75 11.73 -56.56
N ALA A 359 -2.09 12.71 -57.40
CA ALA A 359 -3.14 13.72 -57.23
C ALA A 359 -4.57 13.20 -57.48
N VAL A 360 -5.60 13.97 -57.07
CA VAL A 360 -6.72 14.46 -57.93
C VAL A 360 -7.69 15.39 -57.13
N GLU A 361 -7.88 16.58 -57.71
CA GLU A 361 -9.00 17.56 -57.72
C GLU A 361 -9.86 17.92 -56.49
N GLU A 362 -9.84 19.22 -56.16
CA GLU A 362 -10.88 19.99 -55.45
C GLU A 362 -12.05 20.37 -56.40
N PRO A 363 -13.30 20.42 -55.90
CA PRO A 363 -14.00 21.72 -55.78
C PRO A 363 -15.03 21.77 -54.62
N PRO A 364 -15.85 22.84 -54.48
CA PRO A 364 -15.59 24.14 -53.87
C PRO A 364 -16.27 24.32 -52.50
N GLN A 365 -15.80 25.29 -51.71
CA GLN A 365 -16.36 25.68 -50.40
C GLN A 365 -17.81 26.21 -50.47
N PRO A 366 -18.60 26.01 -49.41
CA PRO A 366 -19.55 27.03 -48.99
C PRO A 366 -19.45 27.39 -47.49
N VAL A 367 -19.28 28.70 -47.28
CA VAL A 367 -19.91 29.57 -46.27
C VAL A 367 -19.74 29.20 -44.78
N ALA A 368 -19.00 30.06 -44.09
CA ALA A 368 -18.84 30.09 -42.64
C ALA A 368 -20.16 30.35 -41.90
N GLU A 369 -20.63 29.36 -41.15
CA GLU A 369 -21.54 29.58 -40.02
C GLU A 369 -20.72 29.73 -38.74
N GLN A 370 -20.79 30.90 -38.11
CA GLN A 370 -20.26 31.13 -36.77
C GLN A 370 -21.08 30.33 -35.75
N LYS A 371 -20.64 29.11 -35.44
CA LYS A 371 -21.05 28.40 -34.23
C LYS A 371 -20.34 29.03 -33.04
N GLN A 372 -21.06 29.83 -32.27
CA GLN A 372 -20.64 30.20 -30.92
C GLN A 372 -20.52 28.92 -30.10
N GLU A 373 -19.30 28.58 -29.70
CA GLU A 373 -19.06 27.58 -28.67
C GLU A 373 -19.81 27.99 -27.39
N PRO A 374 -20.55 27.07 -26.76
CA PRO A 374 -21.19 27.37 -25.49
C PRO A 374 -20.10 27.64 -24.45
N ARG A 375 -20.04 28.89 -23.99
CA ARG A 375 -19.15 29.27 -22.89
C ARG A 375 -19.51 28.42 -21.67
N LEU A 376 -18.58 27.56 -21.26
CA LEU A 376 -18.60 26.95 -19.94
C LEU A 376 -18.83 28.05 -18.89
N PRO A 377 -19.69 27.82 -17.88
CA PRO A 377 -19.85 28.77 -16.80
C PRO A 377 -18.47 29.01 -16.17
N LYS A 378 -18.09 30.28 -16.04
CA LYS A 378 -16.89 30.69 -15.31
C LYS A 378 -17.10 30.29 -13.84
N VAL A 379 -16.56 29.15 -13.44
CA VAL A 379 -16.43 28.81 -12.03
C VAL A 379 -15.43 29.81 -11.44
N ASN A 380 -15.88 30.63 -10.48
CA ASN A 380 -15.01 31.51 -9.69
C ASN A 380 -14.03 30.63 -8.89
N ASN A 381 -12.84 30.41 -9.46
CA ASN A 381 -11.92 29.37 -9.02
C ASN A 381 -10.83 29.89 -8.05
N SER A 382 -11.20 30.57 -6.96
CA SER A 382 -10.20 31.14 -6.05
C SER A 382 -10.59 31.17 -4.57
N PHE A 383 -11.62 30.43 -4.14
CA PHE A 383 -11.77 30.26 -2.71
C PHE A 383 -10.77 29.21 -2.21
N MET A 384 -9.80 29.65 -1.42
CA MET A 384 -8.92 28.75 -0.66
C MET A 384 -9.43 28.70 0.77
N PRO A 385 -9.83 27.53 1.27
CA PRO A 385 -10.17 27.38 2.67
C PRO A 385 -8.98 27.76 3.57
N GLU A 386 -9.25 28.49 4.64
CA GLU A 386 -8.26 28.80 5.67
C GLU A 386 -8.58 28.01 6.93
N PHE A 387 -7.57 27.31 7.44
CA PHE A 387 -7.69 26.40 8.56
C PHE A 387 -6.77 26.86 9.69
N HIS A 388 -7.33 27.14 10.87
CA HIS A 388 -6.64 27.74 12.00
C HIS A 388 -6.34 26.76 13.14
N GLY A 389 -6.82 25.53 13.03
CA GLY A 389 -6.56 24.52 14.04
C GLY A 389 -5.12 24.00 14.09
N GLU A 390 -4.84 23.28 15.17
CA GLU A 390 -3.56 22.61 15.39
C GLU A 390 -3.28 21.53 14.33
N SER A 391 -1.99 21.21 14.14
CA SER A 391 -1.57 20.13 13.24
C SER A 391 -2.15 18.79 13.69
N ASN A 392 -2.83 18.10 12.77
CA ASN A 392 -3.40 16.77 12.96
C ASN A 392 -2.66 15.70 12.15
N ALA A 393 -1.47 16.03 11.62
CA ALA A 393 -0.68 15.14 10.79
C ALA A 393 0.77 14.99 11.26
N PHE A 394 1.38 13.88 10.90
CA PHE A 394 2.83 13.67 10.87
C PHE A 394 3.26 13.20 9.49
N SER A 395 4.50 13.47 9.10
CA SER A 395 5.08 13.03 7.83
C SER A 395 5.97 11.80 8.00
N ILE A 396 5.89 10.85 7.08
CA ILE A 396 6.85 9.78 6.91
C ILE A 396 7.95 10.29 5.98
N GLN A 397 9.14 10.52 6.52
CA GLN A 397 10.26 11.13 5.78
C GLN A 397 11.12 10.10 5.06
N LEU A 398 11.35 8.96 5.72
CA LEU A 398 12.14 7.86 5.17
C LEU A 398 11.46 6.54 5.52
N PHE A 399 11.38 5.64 4.54
CA PHE A 399 10.79 4.33 4.70
C PHE A 399 11.60 3.31 3.91
N CYS A 400 11.94 2.19 4.55
CA CYS A 400 12.45 1.01 3.87
C CYS A 400 11.96 -0.25 4.60
N ILE A 401 11.86 -1.34 3.87
CA ILE A 401 11.54 -2.66 4.43
C ILE A 401 12.09 -3.71 3.48
N ASP A 402 12.63 -4.81 4.00
CA ASP A 402 13.07 -5.92 3.19
C ASP A 402 11.88 -6.45 2.37
N GLU A 403 12.10 -6.69 1.07
CA GLU A 403 11.08 -7.12 0.10
C GLU A 403 10.27 -8.33 0.59
N GLN A 404 10.89 -9.20 1.39
CA GLN A 404 10.21 -10.39 1.92
C GLN A 404 9.08 -10.05 2.90
N TYR A 405 9.13 -8.88 3.53
CA TYR A 405 8.19 -8.41 4.54
C TYR A 405 7.42 -7.15 4.12
N GLU A 406 7.55 -6.72 2.86
CA GLU A 406 6.94 -5.49 2.35
C GLU A 406 5.42 -5.40 2.58
N MET A 407 4.74 -6.54 2.48
CA MET A 407 3.30 -6.69 2.75
C MET A 407 2.90 -6.48 4.22
N ARG A 408 3.88 -6.33 5.13
CA ARG A 408 3.72 -6.08 6.56
C ARG A 408 4.13 -4.67 6.98
N SER A 409 4.41 -3.81 6.01
CA SER A 409 4.72 -2.39 6.22
C SER A 409 3.69 -1.62 7.06
N LEU A 410 2.43 -2.04 7.06
CA LEU A 410 1.38 -1.45 7.92
C LEU A 410 1.66 -1.64 9.42
N ASP A 411 2.45 -2.62 9.83
CA ASP A 411 2.80 -2.79 11.25
C ASP A 411 3.63 -1.61 11.78
N LEU A 412 4.54 -1.07 10.95
CA LEU A 412 5.28 0.16 11.27
C LEU A 412 4.33 1.35 11.44
N LEU A 413 3.34 1.44 10.55
CA LEU A 413 2.35 2.52 10.59
C LEU A 413 1.44 2.42 11.83
N ARG A 414 1.07 1.20 12.26
CA ARG A 414 0.32 0.97 13.52
C ARG A 414 1.08 1.53 14.72
N GLU A 415 2.36 1.20 14.85
CA GLU A 415 3.19 1.71 15.94
C GLU A 415 3.41 3.24 15.84
N ALA A 416 3.51 3.79 14.62
CA ALA A 416 3.59 5.23 14.41
C ALA A 416 2.38 5.98 15.01
N PHE A 417 1.16 5.52 14.73
CA PHE A 417 -0.07 6.10 15.31
C PHE A 417 -0.26 5.80 16.80
N ALA A 418 0.35 4.73 17.32
CA ALA A 418 0.36 4.44 18.76
C ALA A 418 1.26 5.43 19.52
N ARG A 419 2.38 5.85 18.92
CA ARG A 419 3.30 6.85 19.49
C ARG A 419 2.85 8.28 19.34
N LEU A 420 2.08 8.57 18.30
CA LEU A 420 1.52 9.90 18.01
C LEU A 420 -0.01 9.86 18.16
N PRO A 421 -0.55 9.64 19.38
CA PRO A 421 -1.97 9.40 19.58
C PRO A 421 -2.84 10.63 19.27
N ASP A 422 -2.25 11.83 19.28
CA ASP A 422 -2.91 13.11 19.00
C ASP A 422 -3.03 13.44 17.50
N LYS A 423 -2.42 12.61 16.63
CA LYS A 423 -2.45 12.75 15.17
C LYS A 423 -3.36 11.70 14.54
N GLU A 424 -4.19 12.13 13.61
CA GLU A 424 -5.09 11.26 12.86
C GLU A 424 -4.63 10.97 11.44
N PHE A 425 -3.68 11.77 10.93
CA PHE A 425 -3.18 11.65 9.56
C PHE A 425 -1.67 11.34 9.51
N ALA A 426 -1.28 10.43 8.64
CA ALA A 426 0.09 10.23 8.20
C ALA A 426 0.20 10.74 6.76
N VAL A 427 1.23 11.53 6.46
CA VAL A 427 1.48 12.03 5.10
C VAL A 427 2.80 11.52 4.56
N MET A 428 2.85 11.29 3.26
CA MET A 428 4.07 10.94 2.54
C MET A 428 4.09 11.67 1.21
N THR A 429 5.20 12.34 0.91
CA THR A 429 5.43 12.90 -0.42
C THR A 429 6.24 11.91 -1.23
N VAL A 430 5.83 11.62 -2.46
CA VAL A 430 6.50 10.68 -3.36
C VAL A 430 6.58 11.30 -4.75
N PRO A 431 7.72 11.29 -5.45
CA PRO A 431 7.83 11.84 -6.79
C PRO A 431 7.11 10.99 -7.82
N HIS A 432 6.68 11.65 -8.89
CA HIS A 432 5.77 11.11 -9.91
C HIS A 432 6.20 9.80 -10.60
N LEU A 433 7.47 9.46 -10.54
CA LEU A 433 8.05 8.35 -11.30
C LEU A 433 8.45 7.16 -10.42
N VAL A 434 8.22 7.25 -9.11
CA VAL A 434 8.42 6.13 -8.20
C VAL A 434 7.21 5.18 -8.31
N PRO A 435 7.42 3.87 -8.54
CA PRO A 435 6.31 2.92 -8.55
C PRO A 435 5.67 2.81 -7.16
N GLU A 436 4.36 2.62 -7.12
CA GLU A 436 3.64 2.41 -5.86
C GLU A 436 4.07 1.08 -5.20
N PHE A 437 4.61 1.19 -3.99
CA PHE A 437 4.91 0.05 -3.12
C PHE A 437 3.70 -0.28 -2.21
N PRO A 438 3.60 -1.49 -1.63
CA PRO A 438 2.44 -1.97 -0.88
C PRO A 438 1.93 -1.04 0.22
N LEU A 439 2.82 -0.33 0.93
CA LEU A 439 2.40 0.66 1.93
C LEU A 439 1.67 1.84 1.26
N LEU A 440 2.23 2.38 0.18
CA LEU A 440 1.70 3.53 -0.52
C LEU A 440 0.33 3.25 -1.16
N GLN A 441 0.09 2.02 -1.62
CA GLN A 441 -1.20 1.57 -2.15
C GLN A 441 -2.36 1.68 -1.13
N LYS A 442 -2.05 1.78 0.16
CA LYS A 442 -3.05 2.00 1.23
C LYS A 442 -3.34 3.48 1.50
N PHE A 443 -2.56 4.41 0.91
CA PHE A 443 -2.72 5.84 1.10
C PHE A 443 -3.63 6.44 0.01
N LEU A 444 -4.35 7.50 0.36
CA LEU A 444 -5.09 8.33 -0.58
C LEU A 444 -4.11 9.29 -1.28
N ARG A 445 -3.98 9.17 -2.60
CA ARG A 445 -3.31 10.19 -3.41
C ARG A 445 -4.16 11.46 -3.48
N VAL A 446 -3.61 12.57 -3.02
CA VAL A 446 -4.29 13.88 -3.01
C VAL A 446 -4.11 14.57 -4.35
N THR A 447 -5.18 15.20 -4.83
CA THR A 447 -5.15 15.94 -6.10
C THR A 447 -4.33 17.22 -5.95
N PRO A 448 -3.30 17.47 -6.80
CA PRO A 448 -2.59 18.73 -6.80
C PRO A 448 -3.48 19.86 -7.31
N ARG A 449 -3.33 21.05 -6.74
CA ARG A 449 -3.99 22.26 -7.22
C ARG A 449 -3.36 22.71 -8.54
N ILE A 450 -4.12 23.46 -9.34
CA ILE A 450 -3.65 24.06 -10.60
C ILE A 450 -2.45 24.98 -10.37
N THR A 451 -2.35 25.58 -9.19
CA THR A 451 -1.25 26.46 -8.76
C THR A 451 -0.01 25.70 -8.28
N SER A 452 -0.07 24.38 -8.17
CA SER A 452 1.07 23.58 -7.70
C SER A 452 2.17 23.53 -8.74
N ASN A 453 3.40 23.78 -8.29
CA ASN A 453 4.62 23.62 -9.06
C ASN A 453 5.52 22.50 -8.50
N LEU A 454 5.02 21.69 -7.57
CA LEU A 454 5.76 20.60 -6.97
C LEU A 454 5.83 19.41 -7.95
N SER A 455 7.01 18.82 -8.08
CA SER A 455 7.26 17.56 -8.82
C SER A 455 6.92 16.30 -8.00
N GLN A 456 6.27 16.51 -6.85
CA GLN A 456 5.98 15.50 -5.84
C GLN A 456 4.47 15.31 -5.73
N GLU A 457 4.07 14.07 -5.51
CA GLU A 457 2.71 13.68 -5.19
C GLU A 457 2.54 13.59 -3.68
N LEU A 458 1.38 13.98 -3.19
CA LEU A 458 1.04 13.87 -1.77
C LEU A 458 0.12 12.68 -1.56
N TYR A 459 0.51 11.82 -0.63
CA TYR A 459 -0.25 10.67 -0.17
C TYR A 459 -0.63 10.88 1.29
N VAL A 460 -1.89 10.61 1.64
CA VAL A 460 -2.42 10.77 2.99
C VAL A 460 -3.08 9.47 3.45
N PHE A 461 -2.77 9.05 4.66
CA PHE A 461 -3.40 7.92 5.33
C PHE A 461 -4.09 8.39 6.61
N HIS A 462 -5.33 7.97 6.81
CA HIS A 462 -6.08 8.25 8.03
C HIS A 462 -5.98 7.09 9.01
N LYS A 463 -5.82 7.36 10.30
CA LYS A 463 -5.67 6.35 11.37
C LYS A 463 -6.73 5.24 11.33
N MET A 464 -7.98 5.57 11.01
CA MET A 464 -9.08 4.60 10.88
C MET A 464 -8.91 3.61 9.72
N GLY A 465 -7.97 3.85 8.80
CA GLY A 465 -7.58 2.89 7.76
C GLY A 465 -6.80 1.70 8.33
N LEU A 466 -6.30 1.80 9.57
CA LEU A 466 -5.82 0.65 10.33
C LEU A 466 -7.04 -0.12 10.86
N THR A 467 -7.70 -0.89 10.00
CA THR A 467 -8.76 -1.80 10.46
C THR A 467 -8.21 -2.76 11.51
N GLU A 468 -8.92 -2.87 12.64
CA GLU A 468 -8.62 -3.74 13.79
C GLU A 468 -8.59 -5.23 13.44
#